data_AF-A0A3N5ES07-F1
#
_entry.id   AF-A0A3N5ES07-F1
#
_cell.length_a   1.000
_cell.length_b   1.000
_cell.length_c   1.000
_cell.angle_alpha   90.00
_cell.angle_beta   90.00
_cell.angle_gamma   90.00
#
_symmetry.space_group_name_H-M   'P 1'
#
loop_
_entity.id
_entity.type
_entity.pdbx_description
1 polymer ?
#
loop_
_entity_poly.entity_id
_entity_poly.type
_entity_poly.pdbx_seq_one_letter_code
_entity_poly.pdbx_strand_id
1 'polypeptide(L)'
;MIETAKKTLQEIAGTIPDTVPGMERQMLIGDLVAKQSPAERTALRKLMDGYLLRMSRINASDIDLGGFGSAGHIWYRIYGDKKPAKDL
;
A
#
# COMPACT_ATOMS: atom_id res chain seq x y z
N MET A 1 3.84 14.88 2.54
CA MET A 1 4.27 13.67 1.79
C MET A 1 3.41 12.46 2.12
N ILE A 2 3.35 12.00 3.39
CA ILE A 2 2.46 10.87 3.76
C ILE A 2 0.99 11.21 3.48
N GLU A 3 0.51 12.38 3.90
CA GLU A 3 -0.87 12.82 3.62
C GLU A 3 -1.18 12.90 2.12
N THR A 4 -0.23 13.40 1.33
CA THR A 4 -0.34 13.40 -0.14
C THR A 4 -0.52 11.99 -0.67
N ALA A 5 0.31 11.04 -0.23
CA ALA A 5 0.23 9.64 -0.66
C ALA A 5 -1.11 8.99 -0.25
N LYS A 6 -1.56 9.21 0.99
CA LYS A 6 -2.85 8.70 1.48
C LYS A 6 -4.01 9.25 0.66
N LYS A 7 -4.04 10.55 0.41
CA LYS A 7 -5.05 11.21 -0.42
C LYS A 7 -5.05 10.63 -1.83
N THR A 8 -3.89 10.54 -2.48
CA THR A 8 -3.77 9.96 -3.83
C THR A 8 -4.26 8.51 -3.88
N LEU A 9 -3.95 7.68 -2.87
CA LEU A 9 -4.45 6.31 -2.80
C LEU A 9 -5.97 6.24 -2.65
N GLN A 10 -6.56 7.12 -1.84
CA GLN A 10 -8.02 7.21 -1.67
C GLN A 10 -8.71 7.63 -2.97
N GLU A 11 -8.17 8.63 -3.67
CA GLU A 11 -8.67 9.09 -4.96
C GLU A 11 -8.58 7.98 -6.02
N ILE A 12 -7.44 7.30 -6.13
CA ILE A 12 -7.27 6.16 -7.05
C ILE A 12 -8.26 5.04 -6.70
N ALA A 13 -8.31 4.61 -5.44
CA ALA A 13 -9.18 3.51 -5.01
C ALA A 13 -10.67 3.81 -5.29
N GLY A 14 -11.10 5.06 -5.08
CA GLY A 14 -12.48 5.48 -5.35
C GLY A 14 -12.85 5.51 -6.84
N THR A 15 -11.87 5.45 -7.75
CA THR A 15 -12.13 5.43 -9.20
C THR A 15 -12.23 4.03 -9.81
N ILE A 16 -11.91 2.98 -9.04
CA ILE A 16 -11.87 1.61 -9.54
C ILE A 16 -13.25 0.97 -9.35
N PRO A 17 -13.95 0.57 -10.43
CA PRO A 17 -15.25 -0.09 -10.30
C PRO A 17 -15.12 -1.49 -9.68
N ASP A 18 -16.12 -1.90 -8.89
CA ASP A 18 -16.19 -3.25 -8.34
C ASP A 18 -16.40 -4.33 -9.41
N THR A 19 -16.89 -3.93 -10.59
CA THR A 19 -17.15 -4.81 -11.74
C THR A 19 -15.88 -5.20 -12.51
N VAL A 20 -14.71 -4.70 -12.12
CA VAL A 20 -13.42 -5.01 -12.78
C VAL A 20 -12.59 -5.90 -11.85
N PRO A 21 -12.62 -7.24 -12.04
CA PRO A 21 -11.86 -8.18 -11.23
C PRO A 21 -10.47 -8.50 -11.83
N GLY A 22 -9.68 -9.27 -11.08
CA GLY A 22 -8.51 -9.98 -11.60
C GLY A 22 -7.44 -9.10 -12.26
N MET A 23 -6.95 -9.55 -13.42
CA MET A 23 -5.85 -8.92 -14.16
C MET A 23 -6.21 -7.53 -14.68
N GLU A 24 -7.44 -7.35 -15.15
CA GLU A 24 -7.95 -6.06 -15.64
C GLU A 24 -7.87 -4.98 -14.55
N ARG A 25 -8.20 -5.38 -13.31
CA ARG A 25 -8.06 -4.50 -12.14
C ARG A 25 -6.60 -4.08 -11.92
N GLN A 26 -5.67 -5.01 -12.04
CA GLN A 26 -4.23 -4.74 -11.85
C GLN A 26 -3.69 -3.79 -12.92
N MET A 27 -4.07 -3.98 -14.19
CA MET A 27 -3.72 -3.07 -15.28
C MET A 27 -4.28 -1.67 -15.05
N LEU A 28 -5.57 -1.56 -14.69
CA LEU A 28 -6.22 -0.29 -14.39
C LEU A 28 -5.52 0.45 -13.24
N ILE A 29 -5.18 -0.25 -12.15
CA ILE A 29 -4.42 0.34 -11.04
C ILE A 29 -3.07 0.90 -11.53
N GLY A 30 -2.35 0.13 -12.35
CA GLY A 30 -1.09 0.56 -12.95
C GLY A 30 -1.24 1.85 -13.76
N ASP A 31 -2.25 1.92 -14.62
CA ASP A 31 -2.55 3.10 -15.44
C ASP A 31 -2.94 4.31 -14.60
N LEU A 32 -3.77 4.13 -13.58
CA LEU A 32 -4.18 5.20 -12.67
C LEU A 32 -2.98 5.77 -11.90
N VAL A 33 -2.07 4.92 -11.43
CA VAL A 33 -0.83 5.35 -10.78
C VAL A 33 0.11 6.06 -11.76
N ALA A 34 0.20 5.60 -13.01
CA ALA A 34 1.05 6.21 -14.03
C ALA A 34 0.59 7.62 -14.43
N LYS A 35 -0.72 7.89 -14.37
CA LYS A 35 -1.34 9.19 -14.66
C LYS A 35 -1.15 10.24 -13.57
N GLN A 36 -0.71 9.85 -12.38
CA GLN A 36 -0.46 10.79 -11.28
C GLN A 36 0.73 11.70 -11.57
N SER A 37 0.75 12.88 -10.96
CA SER A 37 1.86 13.82 -11.10
C SER A 37 3.17 13.24 -10.54
N PRO A 38 4.34 13.73 -10.98
CA PRO A 38 5.62 13.30 -10.44
C PRO A 38 5.72 13.44 -8.91
N ALA A 39 5.10 14.48 -8.34
CA ALA A 39 5.08 14.73 -6.90
C ALA A 39 4.28 13.66 -6.15
N GLU A 40 3.09 13.31 -6.65
CA GLU A 40 2.24 12.26 -6.08
C GLU A 40 2.89 10.88 -6.19
N ARG A 41 3.44 10.54 -7.37
CA ARG A 41 4.20 9.29 -7.56
C ARG A 41 5.39 9.19 -6.61
N THR A 42 6.09 10.30 -6.37
CA THR A 42 7.18 10.36 -5.39
C THR A 42 6.66 10.17 -3.97
N ALA A 43 5.50 10.74 -3.63
CA ALA A 43 4.88 10.55 -2.32
C ALA A 43 4.47 9.09 -2.09
N LEU A 44 3.84 8.43 -3.07
CA LEU A 44 3.48 7.01 -3.04
C LEU A 44 4.72 6.12 -2.83
N ARG A 45 5.81 6.37 -3.59
CA ARG A 45 7.07 5.65 -3.42
C ARG A 45 7.65 5.82 -2.02
N LYS A 46 7.73 7.06 -1.51
CA LYS A 46 8.24 7.34 -0.16
C LYS A 46 7.39 6.68 0.95
N LEU A 47 6.08 6.55 0.75
CA LEU A 47 5.21 5.84 1.68
C LEU A 47 5.59 4.35 1.74
N MET A 48 5.72 3.70 0.58
CA MET A 48 6.16 2.31 0.50
C MET A 48 7.56 2.10 1.08
N ASP A 49 8.51 2.97 0.72
CA ASP A 49 9.87 2.93 1.27
C ASP A 49 9.86 3.03 2.80
N GLY A 50 8.96 3.84 3.37
CA GLY A 50 8.76 3.94 4.82
C GLY A 50 8.34 2.60 5.45
N TYR A 51 7.42 1.87 4.82
CA TYR A 51 7.00 0.55 5.28
C TYR A 51 8.11 -0.49 5.18
N LEU A 52 8.92 -0.45 4.12
CA LEU A 52 10.06 -1.36 3.91
C LEU A 52 11.24 -1.05 4.83
N LEU A 53 11.53 0.23 5.08
CA LEU A 53 12.52 0.64 6.07
C LEU A 53 12.13 0.18 7.47
N ARG A 54 10.84 0.27 7.82
CA ARG A 54 10.33 -0.31 9.07
C ARG A 54 10.52 -1.82 9.11
N MET A 55 10.17 -2.53 8.03
CA MET A 55 10.37 -3.98 7.91
C MET A 55 11.82 -4.36 8.27
N SER A 56 12.80 -3.67 7.69
CA SER A 56 14.21 -3.86 7.99
C SER A 56 14.56 -3.56 9.46
N ARG A 57 14.09 -2.43 10.01
CA ARG A 57 14.39 -2.01 11.40
C ARG A 57 13.89 -2.99 12.45
N ILE A 58 12.74 -3.62 12.21
CA ILE A 58 12.13 -4.58 13.14
C ILE A 58 12.46 -6.03 12.79
N ASN A 59 13.37 -6.26 11.84
CA ASN A 59 13.75 -7.59 11.33
C ASN A 59 12.54 -8.43 10.91
N ALA A 60 11.56 -7.81 10.25
CA ALA A 60 10.42 -8.52 9.70
C ALA A 60 10.81 -9.25 8.41
N SER A 61 10.36 -10.50 8.26
CA SER A 61 10.55 -11.32 7.06
C SER A 61 9.49 -11.06 5.99
N ASP A 62 8.29 -10.65 6.40
CA ASP A 62 7.14 -10.45 5.53
C ASP A 62 6.36 -9.19 5.92
N ILE A 63 5.67 -8.61 4.93
CA ILE A 63 4.70 -7.53 5.09
C ILE A 63 3.42 -7.85 4.31
N ASP A 64 2.26 -7.63 4.93
CA ASP A 64 0.95 -7.72 4.29
C ASP A 64 0.23 -6.39 4.38
N LEU A 65 -0.41 -5.98 3.29
CA LEU A 65 -1.00 -4.65 3.15
C LEU A 65 -2.49 -4.72 2.87
N GLY A 66 -3.32 -4.32 3.85
CA GLY A 66 -4.70 -3.85 3.65
C GLY A 66 -5.75 -4.83 3.10
N GLY A 67 -5.39 -6.07 2.80
CA GLY A 67 -6.31 -7.08 2.27
C GLY A 67 -7.22 -7.71 3.33
N PHE A 68 -8.16 -8.55 2.89
CA PHE A 68 -9.04 -9.31 3.79
C PHE A 68 -8.24 -10.15 4.80
N GLY A 69 -7.16 -10.80 4.34
CA GLY A 69 -6.26 -11.60 5.19
C GLY A 69 -5.47 -10.81 6.24
N SER A 70 -5.43 -9.48 6.15
CA SER A 70 -4.83 -8.58 7.15
C SER A 70 -5.88 -7.70 7.84
N ALA A 71 -7.17 -7.98 7.65
CA ALA A 71 -8.29 -7.22 8.19
C ALA A 71 -8.17 -5.70 7.93
N GLY A 72 -7.68 -5.30 6.75
CA GLY A 72 -7.50 -3.88 6.39
C GLY A 72 -6.29 -3.20 7.04
N HIS A 73 -5.48 -3.89 7.83
CA HIS A 73 -4.29 -3.33 8.48
C HIS A 73 -3.01 -3.68 7.71
N ILE A 74 -1.92 -3.02 8.08
CA ILE A 74 -0.56 -3.43 7.71
C ILE A 74 -0.05 -4.40 8.77
N TRP A 75 0.37 -5.59 8.34
CA TRP A 75 0.93 -6.61 9.23
C TRP A 75 2.39 -6.85 8.88
N TYR A 76 3.18 -7.16 9.90
CA TYR A 76 4.56 -7.61 9.77
C TYR A 76 4.71 -8.99 10.39
N ARG A 77 5.54 -9.83 9.78
CA ARG A 77 6.00 -11.07 10.39
C ARG A 77 7.39 -10.89 10.97
N ILE A 78 7.54 -11.00 12.29
CA ILE A 78 8.82 -10.85 12.99
C ILE A 78 9.12 -12.19 13.68
N TYR A 79 10.22 -12.85 13.27
CA TYR A 79 10.61 -14.17 13.80
C TYR A 79 9.48 -15.22 13.81
N GLY A 80 8.67 -15.25 12.74
CA GLY A 80 7.54 -16.16 12.60
C GLY A 80 6.20 -15.62 13.10
N ASP A 81 6.21 -14.62 13.99
CA ASP A 81 5.01 -14.04 14.59
C ASP A 81 4.42 -12.93 13.72
N LYS A 82 3.18 -13.11 13.26
CA LYS A 82 2.50 -12.20 12.34
C LYS A 82 1.53 -11.31 13.11
N LYS A 83 1.76 -10.00 13.12
CA LYS A 83 0.96 -9.05 13.92
C LYS A 83 0.69 -7.73 13.19
N PRO A 84 -0.43 -7.05 13.49
CA PRO A 84 -0.73 -5.73 12.95
C PRO A 84 0.21 -4.66 13.52
N ALA A 85 0.67 -3.75 12.66
CA ALA A 85 1.30 -2.49 13.06
C ALA A 85 0.21 -1.50 13.46
N LYS A 86 -0.16 -1.50 14.75
CA LYS A 86 -1.29 -0.71 15.29
C LYS A 86 -1.13 0.81 15.18
N ASP A 87 0.08 1.28 14.90
CA ASP A 87 0.45 2.69 14.78
C ASP A 87 0.42 3.22 13.33
N LEU A 88 0.02 2.38 12.36
CA LEU A 88 -0.07 2.72 10.93
C LEU A 88 -1.52 2.80 10.44
#